data_AF-A0A7Y6EZT2-F1
#
_entry.id   AF-A0A7Y6EZT2-F1
#
_cell.length_a   1.000
_cell.length_b   1.000
_cell.length_c   1.000
_cell.angle_alpha   90.00
_cell.angle_beta   90.00
_cell.angle_gamma   90.00
#
_symmetry.space_group_name_H-M   'P 1'
#
loop_
_entity.id
_entity.type
_entity.pdbx_description
1 polymer ?
#
loop_
_entity_poly.entity_id
_entity_poly.type
_entity_poly.pdbx_seq_one_letter_code
_entity_poly.pdbx_strand_id
1 'polypeptide(L)'
;MKSLRISLIILTLLLITSGCTSSTYEITGYTSSSMNSDIPVPSNAKPLKVTTNSANTNIHMGLAYELEHIGGEQGLYPPTDYFQKLHDEGWIELEEKRLGSVHFFKKDDTVIAIEIHEDTFDIYEMKKDASI
;
A
#
# COMPACT_ATOMS: atom_id res chain seq x y z
N MET A 1 -25.89 -40.19 26.83
CA MET A 1 -25.37 -38.84 27.17
C MET A 1 -24.00 -38.50 26.57
N LYS A 2 -23.30 -39.42 25.86
CA LYS A 2 -21.99 -39.13 25.25
C LYS A 2 -22.10 -38.35 23.93
N SER A 3 -23.12 -38.61 23.12
CA SER A 3 -23.39 -37.90 21.85
C SER A 3 -23.77 -36.42 22.05
N LEU A 4 -24.54 -36.11 23.11
CA LEU A 4 -24.96 -34.74 23.42
C LEU A 4 -23.77 -33.84 23.81
N ARG A 5 -22.74 -34.40 24.45
CA ARG A 5 -21.52 -33.66 24.81
C ARG A 5 -20.65 -33.34 23.60
N ILE A 6 -20.64 -34.22 22.59
CA ILE A 6 -19.87 -34.02 21.36
C ILE A 6 -20.53 -32.93 20.49
N SER A 7 -21.87 -32.94 20.39
CA SER A 7 -22.62 -31.88 19.69
C SER A 7 -22.40 -30.50 20.30
N LEU A 8 -22.29 -30.41 21.64
CA LEU A 8 -22.05 -29.14 22.31
C LEU A 8 -20.65 -28.58 21.99
N ILE A 9 -19.62 -29.45 21.96
CA ILE A 9 -18.24 -29.04 21.66
C ILE A 9 -18.10 -28.55 20.20
N ILE A 10 -18.77 -29.22 19.26
CA ILE A 10 -18.76 -28.82 17.84
C ILE A 10 -19.47 -27.48 17.64
N LEU A 11 -20.57 -27.23 18.38
CA LEU A 11 -21.29 -25.96 18.33
C LEU A 11 -20.48 -24.80 18.89
N THR A 12 -19.69 -25.01 19.96
CA THR A 12 -18.79 -23.98 20.50
C THR A 12 -17.64 -23.67 19.56
N LEU A 13 -17.13 -24.67 18.82
CA LEU A 13 -16.05 -24.48 17.84
C LEU A 13 -16.48 -23.65 16.63
N LEU A 14 -17.76 -23.75 16.23
CA LEU A 14 -18.37 -22.97 15.14
C LEU A 14 -18.58 -21.49 15.50
N LEU A 15 -18.65 -21.13 16.78
CA LEU A 15 -18.85 -19.74 17.22
C LEU A 15 -17.54 -18.93 17.27
N ILE A 16 -16.39 -19.60 17.28
CA ILE A 16 -15.06 -18.95 17.35
C ILE A 16 -14.55 -18.52 15.97
N THR A 17 -15.25 -18.86 14.87
CA THR A 17 -14.94 -18.37 13.52
C THR A 17 -15.64 -17.05 13.20
N SER A 18 -16.15 -16.34 14.21
CA SER A 18 -16.63 -14.96 14.07
C SER A 18 -15.46 -14.10 13.62
N GLY A 19 -15.42 -13.83 12.31
CA GLY A 19 -14.24 -13.36 11.60
C GLY A 19 -13.60 -12.12 12.21
N CYS A 20 -12.27 -12.05 12.12
CA CYS A 20 -11.58 -10.77 12.13
C CYS A 20 -12.28 -9.88 11.10
N THR A 21 -13.04 -8.90 11.57
CA THR A 21 -13.43 -7.76 10.76
C THR A 21 -12.14 -7.01 10.46
N SER A 22 -11.45 -7.37 9.37
CA SER A 22 -10.42 -6.48 8.84
C SER A 22 -11.17 -5.22 8.45
N SER A 23 -10.91 -4.13 9.15
CA SER A 23 -11.31 -2.81 8.65
C SER A 23 -10.75 -2.70 7.23
N THR A 24 -11.65 -2.40 6.29
CA THR A 24 -11.28 -2.24 4.89
C THR A 24 -10.94 -0.76 4.72
N TYR A 25 -9.82 -0.47 4.06
CA TYR A 25 -9.48 0.91 3.71
C TYR A 25 -10.50 1.46 2.71
N GLU A 26 -10.67 2.78 2.71
CA GLU A 26 -11.55 3.48 1.78
C GLU A 26 -10.74 4.54 1.02
N ILE A 27 -10.98 4.66 -0.29
CA ILE A 27 -10.46 5.75 -1.12
C ILE A 27 -11.64 6.58 -1.60
N THR A 28 -11.69 7.85 -1.17
CA THR A 28 -12.82 8.75 -1.48
C THR A 28 -12.67 9.50 -2.80
N GLY A 29 -11.50 9.40 -3.43
CA GLY A 29 -11.14 10.08 -4.67
C GLY A 29 -9.63 10.21 -4.81
N TYR A 30 -9.16 10.92 -5.83
CA TYR A 30 -7.73 11.16 -6.07
C TYR A 30 -7.43 12.64 -6.30
N THR A 31 -6.30 13.08 -5.74
CA THR A 31 -5.69 14.39 -6.00
C THR A 31 -4.28 14.16 -6.54
N SER A 32 -3.68 15.18 -7.16
CA SER A 32 -2.28 15.14 -7.55
C SER A 32 -1.35 15.22 -6.33
N SER A 33 -0.27 14.43 -6.34
CA SER A 33 0.82 14.55 -5.37
C SER A 33 1.49 15.93 -5.47
N SER A 34 1.96 16.45 -4.33
CA SER A 34 2.72 17.71 -4.30
C SER A 34 4.16 17.55 -4.81
N MET A 35 4.69 16.32 -4.90
CA MET A 35 6.02 16.08 -5.49
C MET A 35 5.98 16.10 -7.01
N ASN A 36 4.96 15.46 -7.60
CA ASN A 36 4.83 15.27 -9.03
C ASN A 36 3.34 15.16 -9.37
N SER A 37 2.84 16.07 -10.22
CA SER A 37 1.41 16.19 -10.51
C SER A 37 0.80 14.96 -11.19
N ASP A 38 1.64 14.13 -11.82
CA ASP A 38 1.22 12.95 -12.57
C ASP A 38 1.03 11.72 -11.68
N ILE A 39 1.39 11.82 -10.39
CA ILE A 39 1.16 10.78 -9.40
C ILE A 39 -0.20 11.04 -8.74
N PRO A 40 -1.25 10.23 -9.02
CA PRO A 40 -2.49 10.28 -8.28
C PRO A 40 -2.25 9.83 -6.84
N VAL A 41 -2.90 10.48 -5.88
CA VAL A 41 -2.84 10.13 -4.46
C VAL A 41 -4.26 10.12 -3.90
N PRO A 42 -4.65 9.13 -3.07
CA PRO A 42 -5.96 9.13 -2.42
C PRO A 42 -6.24 10.46 -1.72
N SER A 43 -7.41 11.06 -1.96
CA SER A 43 -7.74 12.42 -1.48
C SER A 43 -7.90 12.49 0.04
N ASN A 44 -8.24 11.37 0.67
CA ASN A 44 -8.30 11.21 2.11
C ASN A 44 -6.96 10.79 2.73
N ALA A 45 -5.91 10.56 1.93
CA ALA A 45 -4.58 10.29 2.48
C ALA A 45 -3.94 11.59 2.98
N LYS A 46 -3.47 11.57 4.23
CA LYS A 46 -2.92 12.74 4.90
C LYS A 46 -1.40 12.75 4.78
N PRO A 47 -0.78 13.81 4.24
CA PRO A 47 0.68 13.87 4.12
C PRO A 47 1.33 13.95 5.50
N LEU A 48 2.35 13.12 5.72
CA LEU A 48 3.07 13.03 6.99
C LEU A 48 4.44 13.69 6.94
N LYS A 49 5.26 13.31 5.96
CA LYS A 49 6.67 13.69 5.92
C LYS A 49 7.22 13.74 4.50
N VAL A 50 7.92 14.82 4.17
CA VAL A 50 8.73 14.93 2.96
C VAL A 50 10.16 14.44 3.25
N THR A 51 10.71 13.62 2.38
CA THR A 51 12.09 13.15 2.40
C THR A 51 12.85 13.76 1.22
N THR A 52 13.74 14.72 1.47
CA THR A 52 14.61 15.32 0.42
C THR A 52 16.08 14.90 0.54
N ASN A 53 16.45 14.27 1.64
CA ASN A 53 17.80 13.78 1.91
C ASN A 53 17.70 12.35 2.42
N SER A 54 17.69 11.40 1.49
CA SER A 54 17.66 9.97 1.80
C SER A 54 19.09 9.42 1.91
N ALA A 55 19.30 8.50 2.86
CA ALA A 55 20.53 7.70 2.91
C ALA A 55 20.67 6.77 1.69
N ASN A 56 19.55 6.42 1.04
CA ASN A 56 19.55 5.70 -0.22
C ASN A 56 19.83 6.69 -1.37
N THR A 57 21.00 6.54 -1.99
CA THR A 57 21.47 7.44 -3.06
C THR A 57 20.61 7.39 -4.31
N ASN A 58 19.76 6.37 -4.48
CA ASN A 58 18.86 6.23 -5.63
C ASN A 58 17.59 7.08 -5.51
N ILE A 59 17.25 7.57 -4.31
CA ILE A 59 16.03 8.35 -4.07
C ILE A 59 16.30 9.84 -4.34
N HIS A 60 15.45 10.47 -5.14
CA HIS A 60 15.47 11.92 -5.37
C HIS A 60 14.68 12.66 -4.28
N MET A 61 13.42 12.27 -4.09
CA MET A 61 12.52 12.81 -3.07
C MET A 61 11.49 11.75 -2.68
N GLY A 62 10.93 11.85 -1.48
CA GLY A 62 9.78 11.05 -1.08
C GLY A 62 8.75 11.82 -0.27
N LEU A 63 7.55 11.26 -0.19
CA LEU A 63 6.45 11.78 0.60
C LEU A 63 5.66 10.61 1.20
N ALA A 64 5.62 10.58 2.52
CA ALA A 64 4.84 9.63 3.31
C ALA A 64 3.40 10.13 3.47
N TYR A 65 2.45 9.21 3.43
CA TYR A 65 1.03 9.46 3.63
C TYR A 65 0.43 8.48 4.63
N GLU A 66 -0.49 8.99 5.45
CA GLU A 66 -1.37 8.21 6.32
C GLU A 66 -2.65 7.89 5.57
N LEU A 67 -3.03 6.61 5.52
CA LEU A 67 -4.29 6.13 4.99
C LEU A 67 -4.68 4.88 5.79
N GLU A 68 -5.67 5.03 6.66
CA GLU A 68 -6.04 3.96 7.60
C GLU A 68 -6.44 2.66 6.88
N HIS A 69 -6.05 1.54 7.49
CA HIS A 69 -6.42 0.17 7.15
C HIS A 69 -5.80 -0.38 5.86
N ILE A 70 -4.68 0.20 5.41
CA ILE A 70 -3.88 -0.35 4.29
C ILE A 70 -2.72 -1.20 4.80
N GLY A 71 -2.17 -2.03 3.91
CA GLY A 71 -0.90 -2.75 4.12
C GLY A 71 -0.97 -3.95 5.06
N GLY A 72 -1.84 -3.91 6.07
CA GLY A 72 -1.87 -4.85 7.19
C GLY A 72 -0.57 -4.84 8.01
N GLU A 73 -0.47 -5.72 9.01
CA GLU A 73 0.63 -5.73 10.00
C GLU A 73 2.05 -5.77 9.39
N GLN A 74 2.20 -6.25 8.15
CA GLN A 74 3.49 -6.39 7.48
C GLN A 74 3.64 -5.50 6.23
N GLY A 75 2.65 -4.68 5.89
CA GLY A 75 2.68 -3.89 4.65
C GLY A 75 2.59 -4.72 3.36
N LEU A 76 2.29 -6.02 3.45
CA LEU A 76 2.30 -6.94 2.31
C LEU A 76 0.97 -6.98 1.54
N TYR A 77 -0.04 -6.24 2.00
CA TYR A 77 -1.35 -6.14 1.35
C TYR A 77 -1.47 -4.79 0.64
N PRO A 78 -1.02 -4.69 -0.64
CA PRO A 78 -1.08 -3.44 -1.37
C PRO A 78 -2.54 -3.03 -1.62
N PRO A 79 -2.85 -1.72 -1.55
CA PRO A 79 -4.17 -1.21 -1.86
C PRO A 79 -4.46 -1.33 -3.36
N THR A 80 -5.14 -2.42 -3.75
CA THR A 80 -5.40 -2.78 -5.16
C THR A 80 -6.06 -1.65 -5.96
N ASP A 81 -7.02 -0.94 -5.37
CA ASP A 81 -7.72 0.16 -6.06
C ASP A 81 -6.78 1.32 -6.41
N TYR A 82 -5.84 1.63 -5.51
CA TYR A 82 -4.81 2.64 -5.76
C TYR A 82 -3.85 2.21 -6.88
N PHE A 83 -3.44 0.95 -6.88
CA PHE A 83 -2.51 0.44 -7.89
C PHE A 83 -3.17 0.35 -9.27
N GLN A 84 -4.45 -0.02 -9.31
CA GLN A 84 -5.25 0.05 -10.53
C GLN A 84 -5.36 1.49 -11.04
N LYS A 85 -5.58 2.47 -10.15
CA LYS A 85 -5.60 3.89 -10.54
C LYS A 85 -4.27 4.34 -11.16
N LEU A 86 -3.14 3.91 -10.60
CA LEU A 86 -1.82 4.18 -11.18
C LEU A 86 -1.74 3.62 -12.61
N HIS A 87 -2.18 2.37 -12.80
CA HIS A 87 -2.23 1.74 -14.12
C HIS A 87 -3.11 2.50 -15.11
N ASP A 88 -4.31 2.91 -14.70
CA ASP A 88 -5.25 3.65 -15.52
C ASP A 88 -4.70 5.03 -15.94
N GLU A 89 -3.82 5.62 -15.11
CA GLU A 89 -3.11 6.88 -15.39
C GLU A 89 -1.78 6.66 -16.15
N GLY A 90 -1.51 5.44 -16.61
CA GLY A 90 -0.36 5.10 -17.47
C GLY A 90 0.92 4.73 -16.72
N TRP A 91 0.86 4.50 -15.40
CA TRP A 91 1.97 3.96 -14.65
C TRP A 91 2.02 2.43 -14.76
N ILE A 92 3.16 1.88 -15.18
CA ILE A 92 3.33 0.44 -15.36
C ILE A 92 4.16 -0.09 -14.20
N GLU A 93 3.65 -1.08 -13.46
CA GLU A 93 4.42 -1.76 -12.42
C GLU A 93 5.57 -2.56 -13.04
N LEU A 94 6.75 -2.45 -12.45
CA LEU A 94 7.93 -3.26 -12.76
C LEU A 94 7.95 -4.46 -11.81
N GLU A 95 7.09 -5.46 -12.06
CA GLU A 95 6.88 -6.59 -11.16
C GLU A 95 8.17 -7.36 -10.84
N GLU A 96 9.10 -7.46 -11.81
CA GLU A 96 10.39 -8.12 -11.63
C GLU A 96 11.35 -7.39 -10.67
N LYS A 97 11.02 -6.14 -10.34
CA LYS A 97 11.76 -5.29 -9.40
C LYS A 97 11.11 -5.23 -8.01
N ARG A 98 9.98 -5.89 -7.79
CA ARG A 98 9.28 -5.88 -6.51
C ARG A 98 10.16 -6.42 -5.38
N LEU A 99 10.19 -5.70 -4.25
CA LEU A 99 10.97 -6.06 -3.07
C LEU A 99 10.06 -6.04 -1.83
N GLY A 100 9.42 -7.16 -1.51
CA GLY A 100 8.52 -7.25 -0.36
C GLY A 100 7.31 -6.32 -0.51
N SER A 101 7.21 -5.32 0.37
CA SER A 101 6.17 -4.27 0.33
C SER A 101 6.51 -3.08 -0.57
N VAL A 102 7.67 -3.11 -1.25
CA VAL A 102 8.11 -2.06 -2.18
C VAL A 102 7.75 -2.45 -3.61
N HIS A 103 6.96 -1.59 -4.25
CA HIS A 103 6.48 -1.73 -5.61
C HIS A 103 7.02 -0.59 -6.48
N PHE A 104 7.61 -0.92 -7.63
CA PHE A 104 8.17 0.09 -8.54
C PHE A 104 7.23 0.31 -9.72
N PHE A 105 7.00 1.57 -10.08
CA PHE A 105 6.18 1.95 -11.22
C PHE A 105 6.95 2.89 -12.13
N LYS A 106 6.74 2.75 -13.43
CA LYS A 106 7.35 3.60 -14.45
C LYS A 106 6.29 4.28 -15.31
N LYS A 107 6.50 5.57 -15.58
CA LYS A 107 5.78 6.35 -16.58
C LYS A 107 6.78 7.28 -17.26
N ASP A 108 6.89 7.18 -18.58
CA ASP A 108 7.91 7.85 -19.38
C ASP A 108 9.33 7.60 -18.83
N ASP A 109 10.07 8.66 -18.49
CA ASP A 109 11.42 8.61 -17.90
C ASP A 109 11.41 8.61 -16.36
N THR A 110 10.23 8.63 -15.74
CA THR A 110 10.06 8.72 -14.29
C THR A 110 9.81 7.33 -13.71
N VAL A 111 10.55 7.00 -12.66
CA VAL A 111 10.30 5.81 -11.85
C VAL A 111 9.95 6.25 -10.44
N ILE A 112 8.90 5.66 -9.89
CA ILE A 112 8.53 5.81 -8.49
C ILE A 112 8.62 4.46 -7.78
N ALA A 113 8.97 4.48 -6.51
CA ALA A 113 8.81 3.36 -5.59
C ALA A 113 7.67 3.68 -4.63
N ILE A 114 6.77 2.74 -4.41
CA ILE A 114 5.72 2.83 -3.41
C ILE A 114 5.99 1.74 -2.38
N GLU A 115 6.31 2.16 -1.16
CA GLU A 115 6.49 1.26 -0.02
C GLU A 115 5.22 1.28 0.83
N ILE A 116 4.65 0.11 1.07
CA ILE A 116 3.43 -0.04 1.85
C ILE A 116 3.80 -0.46 3.28
N HIS A 117 3.17 0.18 4.26
CA HIS A 117 3.24 -0.14 5.68
C HIS A 117 1.82 -0.29 6.24
N GLU A 118 1.70 -0.66 7.51
CA GLU A 118 0.42 -0.61 8.22
C GLU A 118 -0.03 0.86 8.33
N ASP A 119 -1.23 1.17 7.84
CA ASP A 119 -1.88 2.48 7.88
C ASP A 119 -1.13 3.64 7.18
N THR A 120 0.00 3.37 6.54
CA THR A 120 0.80 4.37 5.83
C THR A 120 1.40 3.82 4.54
N PHE A 121 1.73 4.72 3.63
CA PHE A 121 2.54 4.40 2.46
C PHE A 121 3.48 5.55 2.11
N ASP A 122 4.62 5.20 1.56
CA ASP A 122 5.62 6.15 1.11
C ASP A 122 5.71 6.10 -0.41
N ILE A 123 5.67 7.26 -1.05
CA ILE A 123 6.02 7.39 -2.46
C ILE A 123 7.41 8.00 -2.54
N TYR A 124 8.30 7.38 -3.30
CA TYR A 124 9.63 7.91 -3.61
C TYR A 124 9.77 8.10 -5.11
N GLU A 125 10.15 9.30 -5.55
CA GLU A 125 10.65 9.49 -6.90
C GLU A 125 12.12 9.09 -6.95
N MET A 126 12.45 8.21 -7.90
CA MET A 126 13.79 7.69 -8.09
C MET A 126 14.60 8.64 -8.98
N LYS A 127 15.92 8.69 -8.78
CA LYS A 127 16.81 9.39 -9.72
C LYS A 127 16.83 8.68 -11.07
N LYS A 128 17.03 9.42 -12.16
CA LYS A 128 17.04 8.88 -13.53
C LYS A 128 18.06 7.76 -13.77
N ASP A 129 19.15 7.78 -13.02
CA ASP A 129 20.26 6.82 -13.07
C ASP A 129 20.26 5.83 -11.89
N ALA A 130 19.15 5.75 -11.14
CA ALA A 130 19.01 4.83 -10.04
C ALA A 130 19.22 3.38 -10.48
N SER A 131 20.09 2.66 -9.76
CA SER A 131 20.20 1.21 -9.89
C SER A 131 19.07 0.56 -9.09
N ILE A 132 17.98 0.23 -9.78
CA ILE A 132 16.79 -0.47 -9.28
C ILE A 132 16.81 -1.94 -9.69
#